data_AF-A0A964HCE3-F1
#
_entry.id   AF-A0A964HCE3-F1
#
_cell.length_a   1.000
_cell.length_b   1.000
_cell.length_c   1.000
_cell.angle_alpha   90.00
_cell.angle_beta   90.00
_cell.angle_gamma   90.00
#
_symmetry.space_group_name_H-M   'P 1'
#
loop_
_entity.id
_entity.type
_entity.pdbx_description
1 polymer ?
#
loop_
_entity_poly.entity_id
_entity_poly.type
_entity_poly.pdbx_seq_one_letter_code
_entity_poly.pdbx_strand_id
1 'polypeptide(L)' 'SEGRVANATVVKGAYNELLNNAAVDAAKQWVFKPALARGKKPVKSWTTHEFTFKLK' A
#
# COMPACT_ATOMS: atom_id res chain seq x y z
N SER A 1 -0.75 6.28 14.53
CA SER A 1 -1.26 6.21 13.15
C SER A 1 -2.66 5.60 13.20
N GLU A 2 -3.58 6.09 12.38
CA GLU A 2 -4.98 5.62 12.33
C GLU A 2 -5.18 4.45 11.34
N GLY A 3 -4.08 3.80 10.93
CA GLY A 3 -4.15 2.70 9.97
C GLY A 3 -4.25 3.12 8.50
N ARG A 4 -4.47 4.41 8.22
CA ARG A 4 -4.44 4.96 6.87
C ARG A 4 -3.03 4.89 6.27
N VAL A 5 -2.96 4.59 4.97
CA VAL A 5 -1.71 4.62 4.20
C VAL A 5 -1.18 6.05 4.14
N ALA A 6 0.04 6.26 4.64
CA ALA A 6 0.70 7.57 4.65
C ALA A 6 1.51 7.82 3.37
N ASN A 7 2.05 6.76 2.77
CA ASN A 7 2.82 6.81 1.53
C ASN A 7 2.70 5.45 0.82
N ALA A 8 2.71 5.47 -0.51
CA ALA A 8 2.72 4.30 -1.37
C ALA A 8 3.61 4.57 -2.58
N THR A 9 4.49 3.63 -2.89
CA THR A 9 5.46 3.71 -3.99
C THR A 9 5.55 2.37 -4.68
N VAL A 10 5.85 2.39 -5.98
CA VAL A 10 6.06 1.17 -6.77
C VAL A 10 7.46 0.60 -6.47
N VAL A 11 7.52 -0.65 -6.04
CA VAL A 11 8.79 -1.38 -5.82
C VAL A 11 9.25 -2.07 -7.10
N LYS A 12 8.31 -2.70 -7.82
CA LYS A 12 8.52 -3.31 -9.13
C LYS A 12 7.30 -3.00 -10.00
N GLY A 13 7.52 -2.26 -11.08
CA GLY A 13 6.44 -1.79 -11.96
C GLY A 13 6.08 -2.78 -13.06
N ALA A 14 4.86 -2.63 -13.57
CA ALA A 14 4.47 -3.13 -14.88
C ALA A 14 5.09 -2.25 -15.99
N TYR A 15 5.12 -2.78 -17.22
CA TYR A 15 5.57 -2.02 -18.40
C TYR A 15 4.72 -0.76 -18.67
N ASN A 16 3.43 -0.80 -18.30
CA ASN A 16 2.51 0.30 -18.51
C ASN A 16 2.39 1.17 -17.26
N GLU A 17 2.81 2.44 -17.35
CA GLU A 17 2.75 3.40 -16.25
C GLU A 17 1.33 3.69 -15.74
N LEU A 18 0.30 3.55 -16.57
CA LEU A 18 -1.09 3.70 -16.14
C LEU A 18 -1.45 2.64 -15.09
N LEU A 19 -0.95 1.41 -15.23
CA LEU A 19 -1.18 0.34 -14.26
C LEU A 19 -0.41 0.58 -12.95
N ASN A 20 0.80 1.12 -13.05
CA ASN A 20 1.61 1.52 -11.89
C ASN A 20 0.88 2.59 -11.06
N ASN A 21 0.39 3.64 -11.72
CA ASN A 21 -0.37 4.72 -11.06
C ASN A 21 -1.68 4.20 -10.46
N ALA A 22 -2.42 3.38 -11.19
CA ALA A 22 -3.66 2.77 -10.69
C ALA A 22 -3.42 1.91 -9.44
N ALA A 23 -2.33 1.15 -9.38
CA ALA A 23 -1.96 0.38 -8.20
C ALA A 23 -1.64 1.27 -6.98
N VAL A 24 -0.92 2.37 -7.18
CA VAL A 24 -0.62 3.35 -6.11
C VAL A 24 -1.90 4.01 -5.60
N ASP A 25 -2.78 4.44 -6.50
CA ASP A 25 -4.04 5.09 -6.12
C ASP A 25 -5.00 4.14 -5.40
N ALA A 26 -5.03 2.87 -5.79
CA ALA A 26 -5.76 1.84 -5.07
C ALA A 26 -5.17 1.60 -3.67
N ALA A 27 -3.84 1.47 -3.55
CA ALA A 27 -3.18 1.26 -2.27
C ALA A 27 -3.43 2.41 -1.27
N LYS A 28 -3.48 3.65 -1.74
CA LYS A 28 -3.76 4.83 -0.89
C LYS A 28 -5.17 4.84 -0.28
N GLN A 29 -6.11 4.07 -0.83
CA GLN A 29 -7.47 3.99 -0.31
C GLN A 29 -7.61 3.01 0.86
N TRP A 30 -6.58 2.20 1.15
CA TRP A 30 -6.64 1.20 2.19
C TRP A 30 -6.55 1.78 3.61
N VAL A 31 -7.25 1.10 4.53
CA VAL A 31 -7.17 1.34 5.96
C VAL A 31 -6.83 0.02 6.65
N PHE A 32 -5.71 0.00 7.37
CA PHE A 32 -5.20 -1.18 8.05
C PHE A 32 -5.44 -1.12 9.55
N LYS A 33 -5.35 -2.28 10.22
CA LYS A 33 -5.11 -2.30 11.65
C LYS A 33 -3.70 -1.73 11.92
N PRO A 34 -3.54 -0.69 12.76
CA PRO A 34 -2.22 -0.11 13.02
C PRO A 34 -1.25 -1.16 13.60
N ALA A 35 0.00 -1.14 13.14
CA ALA A 35 1.07 -1.87 13.79
C ALA A 35 1.33 -1.29 15.19
N LEU A 36 1.50 -2.15 16.20
CA LEU A 36 1.69 -1.73 17.59
C LEU A 36 3.12 -2.03 18.06
N ALA A 37 3.86 -1.01 18.49
CA ALA A 37 5.10 -1.20 19.22
C ALA A 37 4.80 -1.60 20.66
N ARG A 38 5.46 -2.68 21.14
CA ARG A 38 5.26 -3.26 22.48
C ARG A 38 3.78 -3.49 22.83
N GLY A 39 2.96 -3.78 21.81
CA GLY A 39 1.53 -4.05 21.93
C GLY A 39 0.64 -2.87 22.34
N LYS A 40 1.17 -1.65 22.47
CA LYS A 40 0.42 -0.52 23.07
C LYS A 40 0.40 0.76 22.24
N LYS A 41 1.44 1.02 21.45
CA LYS A 41 1.56 2.30 20.72
C LYS A 41 1.52 2.08 19.20
N PRO A 42 0.57 2.69 18.47
CA PRO A 42 0.58 2.67 17.01
C PRO A 42 1.86 3.27 16.42
N VAL A 43 2.49 2.54 15.49
CA VAL A 43 3.70 2.97 14.78
C VAL A 43 3.51 2.93 13.27
N LYS A 44 4.35 3.66 12.54
CA LYS A 44 4.45 3.54 11.07
C LYS A 44 5.24 2.27 10.75
N SER A 45 4.78 1.54 9.74
CA SER A 45 5.44 0.34 9.23
C SER A 45 5.33 0.33 7.72
N TRP A 46 6.36 -0.17 7.05
CA TRP A 46 6.31 -0.48 5.63
C TRP A 46 5.77 -1.89 5.40
N THR A 47 5.09 -2.10 4.29
CA THR A 47 4.61 -3.40 3.81
C THR A 47 4.55 -3.38 2.29
N THR A 48 4.67 -4.54 1.66
CA THR A 48 4.63 -4.71 0.20
C THR A 48 3.47 -5.61 -0.16
N HIS A 49 2.65 -5.18 -1.11
CA HIS A 49 1.51 -5.93 -1.62
C HIS A 49 1.59 -6.00 -3.16
N GLU A 50 1.21 -7.13 -3.73
CA GLU A 50 1.19 -7.35 -5.17
C GLU A 50 -0.17 -6.97 -5.77
N PHE A 51 -0.15 -6.29 -6.92
CA PHE A 51 -1.32 -6.00 -7.74
C PHE A 51 -1.17 -6.71 -9.09
N THR A 52 -2.04 -7.68 -9.37
CA THR A 52 -2.04 -8.41 -10.65
C THR A 52 -3.21 -7.97 -11.51
N PHE A 53 -2.91 -7.48 -12.71
CA PHE A 53 -3.92 -7.08 -13.71
C PHE A 53 -4.08 -8.19 -14.75
N LYS A 54 -5.32 -8.48 -15.14
CA LYS A 54 -5.65 -9.43 -16.21
C LYS A 54 -6.73 -8.82 -17.10
N LEU A 55 -6.52 -8.87 -18.41
CA LEU A 55 -7.59 -8.58 -19.37
C LEU A 55 -8.63 -9.70 -19.30
N LYS A 56 -9.89 -9.32 -19.47
CA LYS A 56 -11.00 -10.27 -19.55
C LYS A 56 -11.14 -10.81 -20.96
#